data_AF-A0A6A6LWZ1-F1
#
_entry.id   AF-A0A6A6LWZ1-F1
#
_cell.length_a   1.000
_cell.length_b   1.000
_cell.length_c   1.000
_cell.angle_alpha   90.00
_cell.angle_beta   90.00
_cell.angle_gamma   90.00
#
_symmetry.space_group_name_H-M   'P 1'
#
loop_
_entity.id
_entity.type
_entity.pdbx_description
1 polymer ?
#
loop_
_entity_poly.entity_id
_entity_poly.type
_entity_poly.pdbx_seq_one_letter_code
_entity_poly.pdbx_strand_id
1 'polypeptide(L)'
;MLVPNGADSVPSDQKLKIGVVLSGGRHLVDTMAVSDFVPNTNFQGGFDMICSGRDKIETPEQFKQAAETVLKLDLDGLVVIGGDDSNTNACLLAENFRSKNMKTRVIGCPKTIDGDLKCKEVPTSFGFDTACKTIPDFTILQTSLWSSDYVVRLMGRAASHITLECALQTHPNITTIGEEVAAKKLTLKNVTDYIVDVICKRGDLGFNYGVILIPEGLIDFIPEVQHLIAELNEILAHGVVDEGGLWKKKLTSQSLQLFEFLPQAIQEQLMLERDPHGNVQNRNRKNAYSNG
;
A
#
# COMPACT_ATOMS: atom_id res chain seq x y z
N MET A 1 -18.29 5.27 -5.03
CA MET A 1 -19.02 5.75 -6.22
C MET A 1 -20.35 5.01 -6.35
N LEU A 2 -21.49 5.67 -6.25
CA LEU A 2 -22.82 5.06 -6.09
C LEU A 2 -23.42 4.65 -7.45
N VAL A 3 -24.03 3.46 -7.58
CA VAL A 3 -24.84 3.06 -8.76
C VAL A 3 -26.06 2.28 -8.27
N PRO A 4 -27.30 2.55 -8.75
CA PRO A 4 -28.47 1.76 -8.40
C PRO A 4 -28.46 0.40 -9.10
N ASN A 5 -29.07 -0.59 -8.44
CA ASN A 5 -29.15 -1.95 -8.94
C ASN A 5 -30.13 -2.04 -10.13
N GLY A 6 -29.67 -2.54 -11.28
CA GLY A 6 -30.56 -2.99 -12.37
C GLY A 6 -31.00 -1.96 -13.42
N ALA A 7 -30.22 -0.91 -13.72
CA ALA A 7 -30.58 0.03 -14.78
C ALA A 7 -29.41 0.25 -15.77
N ASP A 8 -29.67 -0.04 -17.05
CA ASP A 8 -28.78 0.29 -18.18
C ASP A 8 -28.68 1.81 -18.43
N SER A 9 -29.43 2.63 -17.68
CA SER A 9 -29.36 4.09 -17.69
C SER A 9 -29.89 4.68 -16.36
N VAL A 10 -29.15 5.62 -15.77
CA VAL A 10 -29.55 6.39 -14.59
C VAL A 10 -30.48 7.54 -15.03
N PRO A 11 -31.76 7.59 -14.63
CA PRO A 11 -32.66 8.68 -15.01
C PRO A 11 -32.23 10.01 -14.38
N SER A 12 -32.48 11.12 -15.09
CA SER A 12 -31.94 12.47 -14.77
C SER A 12 -32.45 13.09 -13.46
N ASP A 13 -33.44 12.47 -12.83
CA ASP A 13 -34.02 12.85 -11.54
C ASP A 13 -33.32 12.20 -10.34
N GLN A 14 -32.46 11.20 -10.58
CA GLN A 14 -31.67 10.57 -9.51
C GLN A 14 -30.51 11.48 -9.09
N LYS A 15 -30.61 12.02 -7.87
CA LYS A 15 -29.52 12.78 -7.24
C LYS A 15 -28.46 11.80 -6.75
N LEU A 16 -27.35 11.69 -7.48
CA LEU A 16 -26.14 11.10 -6.94
C LEU A 16 -25.64 12.02 -5.81
N LYS A 17 -25.76 11.58 -4.56
CA LYS A 17 -25.17 12.27 -3.40
C LYS A 17 -23.82 11.63 -3.14
N ILE A 18 -22.72 12.23 -3.60
CA ILE A 18 -21.39 11.77 -3.20
C ILE A 18 -21.13 12.30 -1.79
N GLY A 19 -21.01 11.38 -0.83
CA GLY A 19 -20.48 11.67 0.50
C GLY A 19 -19.07 11.11 0.60
N VAL A 20 -18.13 11.93 1.04
CA VAL A 20 -16.75 11.50 1.32
C VAL A 20 -16.66 11.15 2.80
N VAL A 21 -16.10 9.97 3.11
CA VAL A 21 -15.66 9.65 4.47
C VAL A 21 -14.20 10.08 4.56
N LEU A 22 -13.96 11.32 5.00
CA LEU A 22 -12.60 11.78 5.31
C LEU A 22 -12.22 11.38 6.75
N SER A 23 -10.92 11.24 6.94
CA SER A 23 -10.24 10.71 8.12
C SER A 23 -10.69 11.29 9.47
N GLY A 24 -10.70 10.43 10.50
CA GLY A 24 -10.75 10.85 11.91
C GLY A 24 -12.13 11.09 12.53
N GLY A 25 -13.23 10.54 11.99
CA GLY A 25 -14.57 10.78 12.54
C GLY A 25 -14.98 12.26 12.53
N ARG A 26 -14.23 13.10 11.83
CA ARG A 26 -14.53 14.51 11.65
C ARG A 26 -14.98 14.69 10.22
N HIS A 27 -16.30 14.63 10.09
CA HIS A 27 -17.09 15.10 8.96
C HIS A 27 -17.33 14.05 7.88
N LEU A 28 -18.38 13.27 8.11
CA LEU A 28 -19.35 13.01 7.04
C LEU A 28 -20.18 14.28 6.80
N VAL A 29 -19.53 15.34 6.32
CA VAL A 29 -20.17 16.63 6.06
C VAL A 29 -19.56 17.19 4.79
N ASP A 30 -19.93 16.62 3.66
CA ASP A 30 -20.27 17.44 2.50
C ASP A 30 -21.07 16.60 1.51
N THR A 31 -22.36 16.90 1.41
CA THR A 31 -23.17 16.46 0.28
C THR A 31 -22.95 17.46 -0.85
N MET A 32 -21.99 17.18 -1.73
CA MET A 32 -21.82 17.93 -2.96
C MET A 32 -22.49 17.19 -4.11
N ALA A 33 -23.21 17.93 -4.96
CA ALA A 33 -23.87 17.37 -6.12
C ALA A 33 -22.83 17.04 -7.21
N VAL A 34 -22.94 15.85 -7.79
CA VAL A 34 -21.98 15.32 -8.78
C VAL A 34 -21.93 16.14 -10.07
N SER A 35 -23.02 16.83 -10.40
CA SER A 35 -23.13 17.71 -11.55
C SER A 35 -22.03 18.78 -11.63
N ASP A 36 -21.45 19.15 -10.49
CA ASP A 36 -20.57 20.31 -10.41
C ASP A 36 -19.09 19.96 -10.71
N PHE A 37 -18.72 18.66 -10.75
CA PHE A 37 -17.32 18.20 -10.90
C PHE A 37 -17.05 17.18 -12.03
N VAL A 38 -18.04 16.39 -12.46
CA VAL A 38 -17.82 15.33 -13.48
C VAL A 38 -17.24 15.82 -14.81
N PRO A 39 -17.61 17.00 -15.37
CA PRO A 39 -17.09 17.41 -16.67
C PRO A 39 -15.56 17.58 -16.72
N ASN A 40 -14.94 17.96 -15.60
CA ASN A 40 -13.53 18.38 -15.55
C ASN A 40 -12.56 17.28 -15.08
N THR A 41 -13.05 16.10 -14.72
CA THR A 41 -12.23 14.99 -14.17
C THR A 41 -12.29 13.71 -14.99
N ASN A 42 -13.10 13.68 -16.05
CA ASN A 42 -13.17 12.53 -16.94
C ASN A 42 -11.79 12.23 -17.54
N PHE A 43 -11.40 10.95 -17.45
CA PHE A 43 -10.12 10.42 -17.93
C PHE A 43 -8.86 10.97 -17.24
N GLN A 44 -9.01 11.70 -16.12
CA GLN A 44 -7.86 12.08 -15.29
C GLN A 44 -7.54 10.97 -14.28
N GLY A 45 -6.25 10.79 -13.99
CA GLY A 45 -5.79 9.96 -12.88
C GLY A 45 -5.87 10.70 -11.54
N GLY A 46 -5.65 9.97 -10.44
CA GLY A 46 -5.61 10.55 -9.10
C GLY A 46 -6.92 10.44 -8.32
N PHE A 47 -6.86 10.78 -7.03
CA PHE A 47 -8.00 10.81 -6.11
C PHE A 47 -8.32 12.23 -5.66
N ASP A 48 -7.82 13.24 -6.37
CA ASP A 48 -7.81 14.65 -5.96
C ASP A 48 -9.20 15.29 -5.87
N MET A 49 -10.21 14.68 -6.52
CA MET A 49 -11.61 15.14 -6.46
C MET A 49 -12.17 15.13 -5.03
N ILE A 50 -11.83 14.10 -4.25
CA ILE A 50 -12.38 13.88 -2.90
C ILE A 50 -11.30 13.51 -1.87
N CYS A 51 -10.04 13.48 -2.29
CA CYS A 51 -8.90 12.96 -1.54
C CYS A 51 -9.10 11.48 -1.10
N SER A 52 -8.16 10.96 -0.33
CA SER A 52 -8.21 9.60 0.20
C SER A 52 -7.63 9.53 1.61
N GLY A 53 -8.18 8.66 2.45
CA GLY A 53 -7.71 8.35 3.80
C GLY A 53 -7.35 6.87 3.99
N ARG A 54 -6.81 6.53 5.16
CA ARG A 54 -6.45 5.16 5.58
C ARG A 54 -6.93 4.86 7.01
N ASP A 55 -8.13 5.33 7.32
CA ASP A 55 -8.72 5.14 8.63
C ASP A 55 -9.41 3.79 8.73
N LYS A 56 -9.21 3.14 9.87
CA LYS A 56 -9.82 1.86 10.18
C LYS A 56 -11.09 2.06 10.99
N ILE A 57 -12.14 1.31 10.66
CA ILE A 57 -13.40 1.29 11.40
C ILE A 57 -13.40 0.05 12.28
N GLU A 58 -13.20 0.22 13.58
CA GLU A 58 -13.08 -0.86 14.55
C GLU A 58 -13.98 -0.67 15.77
N THR A 59 -14.16 0.57 16.24
CA THR A 59 -14.86 0.82 17.50
C THR A 59 -16.38 0.90 17.32
N PRO A 60 -17.18 0.47 18.31
CA PRO A 60 -18.63 0.62 18.28
C PRO A 60 -19.09 2.06 18.03
N GLU A 61 -18.34 3.05 18.52
CA GLU A 61 -18.59 4.47 18.30
C GLU A 61 -18.42 4.86 16.83
N GLN A 62 -17.39 4.36 16.15
CA GLN A 62 -17.17 4.59 14.73
C GLN A 62 -18.30 3.96 13.89
N PHE A 63 -18.73 2.74 14.22
CA PHE A 63 -19.88 2.11 13.57
C PHE A 63 -21.19 2.88 13.80
N LYS A 64 -21.40 3.40 15.02
CA LYS A 64 -22.56 4.23 15.35
C LYS A 64 -22.55 5.53 14.55
N GLN A 65 -21.41 6.20 14.47
CA GLN A 65 -21.25 7.43 13.70
C GLN A 65 -21.51 7.23 12.21
N ALA A 66 -21.00 6.13 11.64
CA ALA A 66 -21.27 5.76 10.25
C ALA A 66 -22.77 5.55 10.02
N ALA A 67 -23.45 4.82 10.91
CA ALA A 67 -24.88 4.57 10.83
C ALA A 67 -25.73 5.85 10.94
N GLU A 68 -25.42 6.72 11.92
CA GLU A 68 -26.12 8.00 12.11
C GLU A 68 -26.00 8.89 10.88
N THR A 69 -24.84 8.88 10.25
CA THR A 69 -24.63 9.66 9.03
C THR A 69 -25.46 9.14 7.87
N VAL A 70 -25.38 7.84 7.56
CA VAL A 70 -26.08 7.32 6.38
C VAL A 70 -27.59 7.51 6.51
N LEU A 71 -28.12 7.51 7.75
CA LEU A 71 -29.50 7.88 8.07
C LEU A 71 -29.76 9.37 7.89
N LYS A 72 -28.89 10.24 8.42
CA LYS A 72 -29.00 11.71 8.28
C LYS A 72 -29.00 12.15 6.82
N LEU A 73 -28.22 11.49 5.97
CA LEU A 73 -28.10 11.77 4.54
C LEU A 73 -29.14 11.03 3.68
N ASP A 74 -29.92 10.12 4.30
CA ASP A 74 -30.95 9.28 3.70
C ASP A 74 -30.42 8.42 2.54
N LEU A 75 -29.27 7.76 2.73
CA LEU A 75 -28.56 7.03 1.66
C LEU A 75 -29.12 5.63 1.41
N ASP A 76 -29.38 5.29 0.15
CA ASP A 76 -29.77 3.93 -0.25
C ASP A 76 -28.55 3.02 -0.48
N GLY A 77 -27.38 3.62 -0.77
CA GLY A 77 -26.14 2.90 -1.01
C GLY A 77 -24.91 3.66 -0.52
N LEU A 78 -23.86 2.91 -0.21
CA LEU A 78 -22.52 3.38 0.12
C LEU A 78 -21.54 2.53 -0.69
N VAL A 79 -20.67 3.18 -1.47
CA VAL A 79 -19.68 2.46 -2.26
C VAL A 79 -18.27 2.87 -1.86
N VAL A 80 -17.53 1.90 -1.34
CA VAL A 80 -16.17 2.04 -0.83
C VAL A 80 -15.18 1.63 -1.91
N ILE A 81 -14.29 2.53 -2.29
CA ILE A 81 -13.30 2.29 -3.35
C ILE A 81 -11.92 2.21 -2.69
N GLY A 82 -11.31 1.03 -2.67
CA GLY A 82 -10.07 0.85 -1.92
C GLY A 82 -9.43 -0.52 -2.07
N GLY A 83 -8.33 -0.72 -1.34
CA GLY A 83 -7.62 -1.99 -1.29
C GLY A 83 -8.30 -2.99 -0.37
N ASP A 84 -7.56 -4.00 0.05
CA ASP A 84 -7.93 -4.98 1.08
C ASP A 84 -8.39 -4.32 2.39
N ASP A 85 -7.66 -3.34 2.90
CA ASP A 85 -7.99 -2.60 4.13
C ASP A 85 -9.37 -1.91 4.04
N SER A 86 -9.62 -1.22 2.93
CA SER A 86 -10.88 -0.50 2.75
C SER A 86 -12.05 -1.44 2.48
N ASN A 87 -11.83 -2.54 1.76
CA ASN A 87 -12.86 -3.54 1.53
C ASN A 87 -13.17 -4.35 2.80
N THR A 88 -12.21 -4.47 3.73
CA THR A 88 -12.45 -4.98 5.08
C THR A 88 -13.42 -4.07 5.84
N ASN A 89 -13.18 -2.76 5.87
CA ASN A 89 -14.12 -1.78 6.44
C ASN A 89 -15.50 -1.87 5.76
N ALA A 90 -15.55 -2.00 4.43
CA ALA A 90 -16.79 -2.12 3.69
C ALA A 90 -17.60 -3.36 4.10
N CYS A 91 -16.93 -4.50 4.27
CA CYS A 91 -17.56 -5.74 4.74
C CYS A 91 -18.14 -5.58 6.15
N LEU A 92 -17.37 -5.03 7.09
CA LEU A 92 -17.81 -4.81 8.46
C LEU A 92 -18.99 -3.82 8.55
N LEU A 93 -18.96 -2.75 7.76
CA LEU A 93 -20.08 -1.81 7.65
C LEU A 93 -21.33 -2.48 7.07
N ALA A 94 -21.17 -3.29 6.02
CA ALA A 94 -22.28 -4.02 5.40
C ALA A 94 -22.98 -4.93 6.41
N GLU A 95 -22.19 -5.67 7.21
CA GLU A 95 -22.70 -6.53 8.26
C GLU A 95 -23.41 -5.75 9.36
N ASN A 96 -22.83 -4.63 9.82
CA ASN A 96 -23.42 -3.76 10.83
C ASN A 96 -24.75 -3.16 10.37
N PHE A 97 -24.82 -2.70 9.13
CA PHE A 97 -26.05 -2.11 8.57
C PHE A 97 -27.13 -3.18 8.38
N ARG A 98 -26.74 -4.40 7.98
CA ARG A 98 -27.67 -5.52 7.84
C ARG A 98 -28.23 -5.97 9.19
N SER A 99 -27.40 -6.05 10.25
CA SER A 99 -27.86 -6.46 11.58
C SER A 99 -28.85 -5.45 12.20
N LYS A 100 -28.73 -4.17 11.82
CA LYS A 100 -29.66 -3.09 12.20
C LYS A 100 -30.84 -2.90 11.24
N ASN A 101 -30.99 -3.77 10.23
CA ASN A 101 -32.03 -3.71 9.22
C ASN A 101 -32.13 -2.35 8.50
N MET A 102 -30.97 -1.73 8.24
CA MET A 102 -30.89 -0.42 7.58
C MET A 102 -31.15 -0.55 6.08
N LYS A 103 -31.70 0.51 5.46
CA LYS A 103 -31.96 0.53 4.01
C LYS A 103 -30.67 0.56 3.17
N THR A 104 -29.61 1.15 3.71
CA THR A 104 -28.35 1.43 3.01
C THR A 104 -27.60 0.14 2.67
N ARG A 105 -27.28 -0.06 1.40
CA ARG A 105 -26.41 -1.17 0.93
C ARG A 105 -24.96 -0.72 0.84
N VAL A 106 -24.01 -1.58 1.23
CA VAL A 106 -22.58 -1.28 1.11
C VAL A 106 -21.97 -2.14 0.00
N ILE A 107 -21.24 -1.52 -0.93
CA ILE A 107 -20.55 -2.19 -2.04
C ILE A 107 -19.07 -1.81 -2.00
N GLY A 108 -18.20 -2.80 -2.17
CA GLY A 108 -16.76 -2.60 -2.29
C GLY A 108 -16.32 -2.56 -3.77
N CYS A 109 -15.36 -1.71 -4.10
CA CYS A 109 -14.70 -1.67 -5.41
C CYS A 109 -13.20 -1.97 -5.25
N PRO A 110 -12.66 -2.94 -6.01
CA PRO A 110 -11.30 -3.43 -5.82
C PRO A 110 -10.25 -2.50 -6.44
N LYS A 111 -9.76 -1.54 -5.65
CA LYS A 111 -8.74 -0.56 -6.03
C LYS A 111 -7.41 -0.85 -5.36
N THR A 112 -6.43 -1.28 -6.12
CA THR A 112 -5.03 -1.31 -5.68
C THR A 112 -4.12 -1.38 -6.91
N ILE A 113 -3.00 -0.66 -6.86
CA ILE A 113 -1.97 -0.79 -7.90
C ILE A 113 -1.13 -2.05 -7.67
N ASP A 114 -1.12 -2.60 -6.45
CA ASP A 114 -0.27 -3.74 -6.08
C ASP A 114 -0.79 -5.06 -6.68
N GLY A 115 -2.04 -5.07 -7.15
CA GLY A 115 -2.64 -6.23 -7.83
C GLY A 115 -2.90 -7.42 -6.90
N ASP A 116 -2.91 -7.20 -5.59
CA ASP A 116 -3.02 -8.21 -4.52
C ASP A 116 -4.48 -8.50 -4.12
N LEU A 117 -5.41 -7.62 -4.45
CA LEU A 117 -6.84 -7.84 -4.23
C LEU A 117 -7.46 -8.64 -5.40
N LYS A 118 -7.32 -9.97 -5.35
CA LYS A 118 -7.81 -10.90 -6.39
C LYS A 118 -8.64 -12.04 -5.83
N CYS A 119 -9.66 -12.46 -6.58
CA CYS A 119 -10.41 -13.70 -6.36
C CYS A 119 -10.82 -14.30 -7.72
N LYS A 120 -11.55 -15.41 -7.71
CA LYS A 120 -11.99 -16.07 -8.95
C LYS A 120 -12.85 -15.14 -9.82
N GLU A 121 -13.65 -14.30 -9.20
CA GLU A 121 -14.55 -13.35 -9.87
C GLU A 121 -13.88 -12.00 -10.15
N VAL A 122 -12.82 -11.65 -9.42
CA VAL A 122 -12.05 -10.41 -9.56
C VAL A 122 -10.62 -10.76 -9.97
N PRO A 123 -10.33 -10.90 -11.28
CA PRO A 123 -9.02 -11.35 -11.75
C PRO A 123 -7.91 -10.31 -11.54
N THR A 124 -8.27 -9.03 -11.48
CA THR A 124 -7.34 -7.92 -11.21
C THR A 124 -8.06 -6.76 -10.54
N SER A 125 -7.32 -6.00 -9.74
CA SER A 125 -7.73 -4.69 -9.26
C SER A 125 -7.53 -3.63 -10.34
N PHE A 126 -8.31 -2.56 -10.27
CA PHE A 126 -8.11 -1.43 -11.18
C PHE A 126 -6.94 -0.55 -10.70
N GLY A 127 -6.21 0.02 -11.66
CA GLY A 127 -4.96 0.75 -11.45
C GLY A 127 -3.69 -0.10 -11.66
N PHE A 128 -3.76 -1.42 -11.47
CA PHE A 128 -2.63 -2.34 -11.69
C PHE A 128 -2.10 -2.27 -13.13
N ASP A 129 -2.97 -2.38 -14.14
CA ASP A 129 -2.59 -2.34 -15.56
C ASP A 129 -1.86 -1.04 -15.94
N THR A 130 -2.40 0.11 -15.53
CA THR A 130 -1.76 1.41 -15.80
C THR A 130 -0.41 1.52 -15.11
N ALA A 131 -0.31 1.12 -13.83
CA ALA A 131 0.96 1.12 -13.11
C ALA A 131 2.02 0.24 -13.79
N CYS A 132 1.62 -0.96 -14.23
CA CYS A 132 2.50 -1.91 -14.90
C CYS A 132 2.90 -1.49 -16.32
N LYS A 133 2.20 -0.56 -16.97
CA LYS A 133 2.61 0.00 -18.26
C LYS A 133 3.53 1.21 -18.08
N THR A 134 3.28 2.06 -17.10
CA THR A 134 4.05 3.30 -16.91
C THR A 134 5.41 3.06 -16.24
N ILE A 135 5.51 2.09 -15.34
CA ILE A 135 6.76 1.80 -14.60
C ILE A 135 7.89 1.29 -15.54
N PRO A 136 7.64 0.31 -16.43
CA PRO A 136 8.62 -0.17 -17.42
C PRO A 136 9.21 0.91 -18.31
N ASP A 137 8.41 1.87 -18.78
CA ASP A 137 8.89 2.95 -19.64
C ASP A 137 10.01 3.75 -18.96
N PHE A 138 9.89 3.96 -17.65
CA PHE A 138 10.92 4.63 -16.86
C PHE A 138 12.19 3.78 -16.68
N THR A 139 12.05 2.47 -16.45
CA THR A 139 13.21 1.60 -16.24
C THR A 139 14.02 1.42 -17.53
N ILE A 140 13.35 1.32 -18.69
CA ILE A 140 13.99 1.27 -20.01
C ILE A 140 14.82 2.54 -20.26
N LEU A 141 14.31 3.73 -19.93
CA LEU A 141 15.07 4.98 -20.08
C LEU A 141 16.38 4.96 -19.26
N GLN A 142 16.37 4.39 -18.06
CA GLN A 142 17.59 4.28 -17.25
C GLN A 142 18.60 3.28 -17.81
N THR A 143 18.15 2.17 -18.40
CA THR A 143 19.06 1.21 -19.07
C THR A 143 19.86 1.85 -20.21
N SER A 144 19.37 2.94 -20.80
CA SER A 144 19.98 3.60 -21.97
C SER A 144 21.22 4.45 -21.64
N LEU A 145 21.51 4.69 -20.36
CA LEU A 145 22.61 5.56 -19.93
C LEU A 145 23.97 4.82 -19.82
N TRP A 146 23.99 3.48 -19.78
CA TRP A 146 25.17 2.58 -19.88
C TRP A 146 26.36 2.96 -18.99
N SER A 147 26.13 3.71 -17.93
CA SER A 147 27.18 4.33 -17.12
C SER A 147 27.28 3.78 -15.70
N SER A 148 26.22 3.15 -15.17
CA SER A 148 26.12 2.76 -13.76
C SER A 148 25.07 1.67 -13.54
N ASP A 149 25.11 1.05 -12.36
CA ASP A 149 24.04 0.17 -11.87
C ASP A 149 22.89 1.00 -11.27
N TYR A 150 21.68 0.74 -11.75
CA TYR A 150 20.46 1.39 -11.28
C TYR A 150 19.65 0.44 -10.39
N VAL A 151 19.42 0.85 -9.15
CA VAL A 151 18.52 0.16 -8.22
C VAL A 151 17.17 0.84 -8.26
N VAL A 152 16.18 0.17 -8.84
CA VAL A 152 14.81 0.67 -8.97
C VAL A 152 13.94 0.01 -7.91
N ARG A 153 13.50 0.81 -6.94
CA ARG A 153 12.54 0.38 -5.92
C ARG A 153 11.12 0.58 -6.42
N LEU A 154 10.37 -0.51 -6.54
CA LEU A 154 9.00 -0.52 -7.07
C LEU A 154 7.97 -0.56 -5.93
N MET A 155 6.84 0.10 -6.14
CA MET A 155 5.70 -0.02 -5.23
C MET A 155 5.16 -1.46 -5.25
N GLY A 156 4.66 -1.90 -4.10
CA GLY A 156 4.25 -3.29 -3.85
C GLY A 156 4.63 -3.65 -2.44
N ARG A 157 3.66 -3.56 -1.50
CA ARG A 157 3.89 -3.83 -0.08
C ARG A 157 3.79 -5.33 0.21
N ALA A 158 2.61 -5.90 0.01
CA ALA A 158 2.30 -7.26 0.43
C ALA A 158 2.58 -8.32 -0.66
N ALA A 159 2.87 -7.91 -1.90
CA ALA A 159 3.11 -8.80 -3.02
C ALA A 159 4.10 -8.17 -4.03
N SER A 160 4.81 -9.02 -4.77
CA SER A 160 5.77 -8.59 -5.79
C SER A 160 5.18 -8.55 -7.21
N HIS A 161 3.85 -8.44 -7.36
CA HIS A 161 3.20 -8.52 -8.67
C HIS A 161 3.64 -7.44 -9.66
N ILE A 162 3.73 -6.17 -9.22
CA ILE A 162 4.24 -5.07 -10.06
C ILE A 162 5.70 -5.36 -10.47
N THR A 163 6.53 -5.81 -9.52
CA THR A 163 7.94 -6.08 -9.77
C THR A 163 8.13 -7.21 -10.78
N LEU A 164 7.34 -8.28 -10.66
CA LEU A 164 7.36 -9.39 -11.60
C LEU A 164 6.91 -8.95 -13.00
N GLU A 165 5.80 -8.22 -13.09
CA GLU A 165 5.27 -7.74 -14.37
C GLU A 165 6.27 -6.80 -15.07
N CYS A 166 6.88 -5.88 -14.32
CA CYS A 166 7.93 -5.00 -14.83
C CYS A 166 9.16 -5.79 -15.31
N ALA A 167 9.57 -6.82 -14.57
CA ALA A 167 10.69 -7.68 -14.95
C ALA A 167 10.43 -8.45 -16.25
N LEU A 168 9.20 -8.97 -16.43
CA LEU A 168 8.81 -9.68 -17.64
C LEU A 168 8.80 -8.79 -18.89
N GLN A 169 8.46 -7.50 -18.72
CA GLN A 169 8.44 -6.54 -19.82
C GLN A 169 9.82 -5.97 -20.15
N THR A 170 10.69 -5.79 -19.16
CA THR A 170 11.94 -5.02 -19.32
C THR A 170 13.22 -5.85 -19.26
N HIS A 171 13.13 -7.13 -18.90
CA HIS A 171 14.26 -8.06 -18.81
C HIS A 171 15.48 -7.47 -18.06
N PRO A 172 15.31 -7.01 -16.81
CA PRO A 172 16.39 -6.45 -16.00
C PRO A 172 17.44 -7.52 -15.67
N ASN A 173 18.64 -7.09 -15.27
CA ASN A 173 19.71 -8.02 -14.90
C ASN A 173 19.40 -8.77 -13.62
N ILE A 174 18.77 -8.10 -12.66
CA ILE A 174 18.38 -8.67 -11.38
C ILE A 174 16.95 -8.24 -11.06
N THR A 175 16.13 -9.19 -10.61
CA THR A 175 14.82 -8.93 -10.02
C THR A 175 14.72 -9.75 -8.74
N THR A 176 14.38 -9.10 -7.63
CA THR A 176 14.07 -9.79 -6.39
C THR A 176 12.57 -9.99 -6.25
N ILE A 177 12.17 -11.19 -5.85
CA ILE A 177 10.76 -11.54 -5.59
C ILE A 177 10.64 -11.89 -4.11
N GLY A 178 9.84 -11.12 -3.37
CA GLY A 178 9.68 -11.30 -1.93
C GLY A 178 9.18 -12.70 -1.56
N GLU A 179 8.20 -13.21 -2.30
CA GLU A 179 7.60 -14.53 -2.08
C GLU A 179 8.64 -15.65 -2.23
N GLU A 180 9.59 -15.51 -3.16
CA GLU A 180 10.70 -16.46 -3.32
C GLU A 180 11.71 -16.37 -2.16
N VAL A 181 12.03 -15.16 -1.73
CA VAL A 181 12.91 -14.88 -0.58
C VAL A 181 12.35 -15.53 0.69
N ALA A 182 11.05 -15.37 0.93
CA ALA A 182 10.35 -15.99 2.05
C ALA A 182 10.33 -17.52 1.92
N ALA A 183 9.99 -18.06 0.75
CA ALA A 183 9.91 -19.51 0.52
C ALA A 183 11.27 -20.21 0.73
N LYS A 184 12.37 -19.57 0.30
CA LYS A 184 13.73 -20.07 0.45
C LYS A 184 14.37 -19.72 1.80
N LYS A 185 13.68 -18.95 2.65
CA LYS A 185 14.17 -18.44 3.94
C LYS A 185 15.53 -17.74 3.82
N LEU A 186 15.70 -16.93 2.78
CA LEU A 186 16.95 -16.22 2.54
C LEU A 186 17.16 -15.13 3.61
N THR A 187 18.40 -14.97 4.05
CA THR A 187 18.79 -13.86 4.94
C THR A 187 19.02 -12.59 4.12
N LEU A 188 19.05 -11.43 4.79
CA LEU A 188 19.43 -10.16 4.17
C LEU A 188 20.80 -10.28 3.51
N LYS A 189 21.74 -10.96 4.19
CA LYS A 189 23.07 -11.24 3.64
C LYS A 189 23.01 -12.06 2.37
N ASN A 190 22.18 -13.12 2.30
CA ASN A 190 22.06 -13.92 1.09
C ASN A 190 21.54 -13.11 -0.09
N VAL A 191 20.56 -12.23 0.14
CA VAL A 191 20.02 -11.35 -0.90
C VAL A 191 21.08 -10.36 -1.38
N THR A 192 21.85 -9.74 -0.47
CA THR A 192 22.91 -8.81 -0.85
C THR A 192 24.08 -9.49 -1.54
N ASP A 193 24.50 -10.68 -1.05
CA ASP A 193 25.57 -11.47 -1.66
C ASP A 193 25.19 -11.83 -3.10
N TYR A 194 23.95 -12.28 -3.33
CA TYR A 194 23.46 -12.59 -4.68
C TYR A 194 23.54 -11.38 -5.63
N ILE A 195 23.14 -10.20 -5.15
CA ILE A 195 23.21 -8.97 -5.94
C ILE A 195 24.66 -8.63 -6.29
N VAL A 196 25.55 -8.65 -5.30
CA VAL A 196 26.98 -8.34 -5.46
C VAL A 196 27.65 -9.34 -6.39
N ASP A 197 27.37 -10.64 -6.24
CA ASP A 197 27.93 -11.70 -7.09
C ASP A 197 27.58 -11.49 -8.56
N VAL A 198 26.34 -11.09 -8.87
CA VAL A 198 25.91 -10.82 -10.24
C VAL A 198 26.61 -9.56 -10.78
N ILE A 199 26.72 -8.50 -9.99
CA ILE A 199 27.43 -7.27 -10.38
C ILE A 199 28.91 -7.58 -10.67
N CYS A 200 29.60 -8.29 -9.78
CA CYS A 200 31.00 -8.65 -9.96
C CYS A 200 31.22 -9.50 -11.22
N LYS A 201 30.40 -10.54 -11.43
CA LYS A 201 30.49 -11.39 -12.64
C LYS A 201 30.27 -10.60 -13.93
N ARG A 202 29.38 -9.59 -13.90
CA ARG A 202 29.15 -8.71 -15.05
C ARG A 202 30.34 -7.76 -15.26
N GLY A 203 30.90 -7.22 -14.19
CA GLY A 203 32.12 -6.41 -14.22
C GLY A 203 33.31 -7.15 -14.82
N ASP A 204 33.50 -8.43 -14.46
CA ASP A 204 34.55 -9.29 -15.04
C ASP A 204 34.39 -9.48 -16.56
N LEU A 205 33.17 -9.40 -17.07
CA LEU A 205 32.84 -9.45 -18.49
C LEU A 205 32.88 -8.07 -19.18
N GLY A 206 33.25 -7.00 -18.45
CA GLY A 206 33.32 -5.63 -18.95
C GLY A 206 31.99 -4.87 -18.91
N PHE A 207 30.92 -5.44 -18.32
CA PHE A 207 29.62 -4.80 -18.19
C PHE A 207 29.48 -4.11 -16.83
N ASN A 208 29.98 -2.88 -16.73
CA ASN A 208 29.91 -2.05 -15.51
C ASN A 208 28.60 -1.23 -15.40
N TYR A 209 27.49 -1.84 -15.81
CA TYR A 209 26.16 -1.24 -15.75
C TYR A 209 25.11 -2.32 -15.59
N GLY A 210 23.92 -1.95 -15.12
CA GLY A 210 22.84 -2.90 -14.93
C GLY A 210 21.61 -2.27 -14.31
N VAL A 211 20.51 -3.02 -14.32
CA VAL A 211 19.26 -2.64 -13.66
C VAL A 211 18.82 -3.74 -12.71
N ILE A 212 18.50 -3.30 -11.49
CA ILE A 212 18.11 -4.14 -10.36
C ILE A 212 16.72 -3.68 -9.93
N LEU A 213 15.72 -4.55 -10.07
CA LEU A 213 14.36 -4.29 -9.59
C LEU A 213 14.17 -4.87 -8.20
N ILE A 214 13.69 -4.05 -7.27
CA ILE A 214 13.43 -4.44 -5.87
C ILE A 214 12.02 -4.01 -5.46
N PRO A 215 11.17 -4.93 -4.96
CA PRO A 215 9.88 -4.54 -4.38
C PRO A 215 10.11 -3.78 -3.07
N GLU A 216 9.35 -2.72 -2.85
CA GLU A 216 9.41 -1.92 -1.62
C GLU A 216 9.18 -2.76 -0.37
N GLY A 217 8.29 -3.76 -0.44
CA GLY A 217 8.00 -4.68 0.65
C GLY A 217 9.04 -5.79 0.88
N LEU A 218 10.16 -5.84 0.15
CA LEU A 218 11.12 -6.95 0.24
C LEU A 218 11.56 -7.28 1.68
N ILE A 219 11.70 -6.26 2.52
CA ILE A 219 12.08 -6.40 3.93
C ILE A 219 11.08 -7.24 4.73
N ASP A 220 9.79 -7.14 4.40
CA ASP A 220 8.71 -7.86 5.06
C ASP A 220 8.67 -9.33 4.63
N PHE A 221 9.49 -9.75 3.65
CA PHE A 221 9.61 -11.15 3.22
C PHE A 221 10.86 -11.85 3.75
N ILE A 222 11.79 -11.13 4.39
CA ILE A 222 13.02 -11.70 4.94
C ILE A 222 12.75 -12.17 6.38
N PRO A 223 12.80 -13.48 6.69
CA PRO A 223 12.33 -14.00 7.99
C PRO A 223 13.04 -13.41 9.22
N GLU A 224 14.36 -13.20 9.14
CA GLU A 224 15.12 -12.60 10.25
C GLU A 224 14.74 -11.13 10.49
N VAL A 225 14.37 -10.40 9.42
CA VAL A 225 13.90 -9.01 9.51
C VAL A 225 12.48 -8.98 10.07
N GLN A 226 11.60 -9.90 9.64
CA GLN A 226 10.25 -10.04 10.22
C GLN A 226 10.31 -10.29 11.74
N HIS A 227 11.21 -11.18 12.18
CA HIS A 227 11.39 -11.47 13.60
C HIS A 227 11.85 -10.24 14.38
N LEU A 228 12.85 -9.51 13.85
CA LEU A 228 13.31 -8.25 14.42
C LEU A 228 12.16 -7.22 14.50
N ILE A 229 11.38 -7.05 13.43
CA ILE A 229 10.25 -6.11 13.39
C ILE A 229 9.19 -6.48 14.44
N ALA A 230 8.89 -7.77 14.61
CA ALA A 230 7.93 -8.25 15.60
C ALA A 230 8.39 -7.94 17.03
N GLU A 231 9.65 -8.24 17.37
CA GLU A 231 10.22 -7.92 18.68
C GLU A 231 10.22 -6.40 18.95
N LEU A 232 10.60 -5.60 17.94
CA LEU A 232 10.56 -4.14 18.05
C LEU A 232 9.14 -3.63 18.28
N ASN A 233 8.14 -4.19 17.59
CA ASN A 233 6.74 -3.79 17.76
C ASN A 233 6.24 -4.10 19.18
N GLU A 234 6.58 -5.26 19.76
CA GLU A 234 6.22 -5.59 21.15
C GLU A 234 6.86 -4.62 22.15
N ILE A 235 8.13 -4.27 21.93
CA ILE A 235 8.86 -3.32 22.79
C ILE A 235 8.23 -1.92 22.71
N LEU A 236 7.90 -1.45 21.49
CA LEU A 236 7.28 -0.14 21.27
C LEU A 236 5.86 -0.07 21.82
N ALA A 237 5.09 -1.16 21.79
CA ALA A 237 3.74 -1.21 22.33
C ALA A 237 3.71 -1.19 23.87
N HIS A 238 4.75 -1.70 24.54
CA HIS A 238 4.77 -1.93 25.98
C HIS A 238 5.79 -1.08 26.76
N GLY A 239 6.55 -0.19 26.12
CA GLY A 239 7.61 0.57 26.80
C GLY A 239 7.81 1.99 26.28
N VAL A 240 8.24 2.89 27.18
CA VAL A 240 8.92 4.13 26.79
C VAL A 240 10.30 3.70 26.27
N VAL A 241 10.65 4.10 25.06
CA VAL A 241 12.01 3.88 24.52
C VAL A 241 12.95 4.74 25.37
N ASP A 242 13.57 4.13 26.38
CA ASP A 242 14.51 4.84 27.26
C ASP A 242 15.69 5.36 26.43
N GLU A 243 16.00 6.66 26.55
CA GLU A 243 17.13 7.32 25.87
C GLU A 243 18.48 6.64 26.15
N GLY A 244 18.59 5.86 27.23
CA GLY A 244 19.77 5.09 27.61
C GLY A 244 19.96 3.74 26.89
N GLY A 245 19.10 3.35 25.94
CA GLY A 245 19.31 2.16 25.10
C GLY A 245 19.10 0.81 25.80
N LEU A 246 18.50 0.79 27.00
CA LEU A 246 18.18 -0.43 27.76
C LEU A 246 17.24 -1.38 27.02
N TRP A 247 16.41 -0.85 26.12
CA TRP A 247 15.50 -1.63 25.28
C TRP A 247 16.23 -2.62 24.36
N LYS A 248 17.48 -2.33 23.95
CA LYS A 248 18.29 -3.23 23.13
C LYS A 248 18.58 -4.56 23.83
N LYS A 249 18.60 -4.59 25.16
CA LYS A 249 18.78 -5.81 25.95
C LYS A 249 17.54 -6.72 25.96
N LYS A 250 16.39 -6.22 25.49
CA LYS A 250 15.15 -6.99 25.36
C LYS A 250 15.07 -7.74 24.03
N LEU A 251 15.88 -7.37 23.04
CA LEU A 251 15.99 -8.11 21.78
C LEU A 251 16.74 -9.42 21.99
N THR A 252 16.39 -10.43 21.19
CA THR A 252 17.22 -11.64 21.10
C THR A 252 18.61 -11.31 20.54
N SER A 253 19.60 -12.15 20.84
CA SER A 253 20.97 -11.92 20.39
C SER A 253 21.09 -11.85 18.87
N GLN A 254 20.27 -12.63 18.14
CA GLN A 254 20.22 -12.61 16.68
C GLN A 254 19.62 -11.31 16.14
N SER A 255 18.48 -10.86 16.69
CA SER A 255 17.85 -9.59 16.32
C SER A 255 18.73 -8.40 16.64
N LEU A 256 19.44 -8.41 17.78
CA LEU A 256 20.38 -7.34 18.14
C LEU A 256 21.53 -7.25 17.14
N GLN A 257 22.12 -8.40 16.76
CA GLN A 257 23.18 -8.44 15.74
C GLN A 257 22.69 -7.90 14.39
N LEU A 258 21.48 -8.30 13.96
CA LEU A 258 20.89 -7.79 12.73
C LEU A 258 20.61 -6.28 12.83
N PHE A 259 20.07 -5.81 13.94
CA PHE A 259 19.80 -4.39 14.16
C PHE A 259 21.08 -3.55 14.12
N GLU A 260 22.15 -4.01 14.77
CA GLU A 260 23.46 -3.34 14.77
C GLU A 260 24.17 -3.41 13.42
N PHE A 261 23.89 -4.44 12.61
CA PHE A 261 24.38 -4.57 11.24
C PHE A 261 23.74 -3.54 10.29
N LEU A 262 22.50 -3.12 10.54
CA LEU A 262 21.80 -2.16 9.69
C LEU A 262 22.38 -0.75 9.81
N PRO A 263 22.39 0.05 8.73
CA PRO A 263 22.78 1.46 8.80
C PRO A 263 21.91 2.26 9.77
N GLN A 264 22.48 3.27 10.43
CA GLN A 264 21.78 4.09 11.43
C GLN A 264 20.45 4.67 10.91
N ALA A 265 20.41 5.15 9.67
CA ALA A 265 19.17 5.68 9.08
C ALA A 265 18.04 4.63 8.99
N ILE A 266 18.38 3.37 8.75
CA ILE A 266 17.40 2.26 8.70
C ILE A 266 16.97 1.87 10.11
N GLN A 267 17.89 1.85 11.07
CA GLN A 267 17.58 1.64 12.48
C GLN A 267 16.54 2.67 12.97
N GLU A 268 16.74 3.95 12.67
CA GLU A 268 15.82 5.03 13.02
C GLU A 268 14.45 4.85 12.35
N GLN A 269 14.41 4.47 11.07
CA GLN A 269 13.16 4.22 10.35
C GLN A 269 12.35 3.05 10.93
N LEU A 270 13.01 1.97 11.35
CA LEU A 270 12.33 0.81 11.94
C LEU A 270 11.62 1.15 13.26
N MET A 271 12.11 2.18 13.97
CA MET A 271 11.59 2.67 15.25
C MET A 271 10.44 3.69 15.11
N LEU A 272 10.05 4.08 13.88
CA LEU A 272 8.95 5.02 13.65
C LEU A 272 7.57 4.37 13.86
N GLU A 273 6.59 5.21 14.25
CA GLU A 273 5.18 4.82 14.43
C GLU A 273 4.59 4.18 13.15
N ARG A 274 3.83 3.11 13.36
CA ARG A 274 3.15 2.34 12.29
C ARG A 274 1.92 3.09 11.77
N ASP A 275 1.41 2.70 10.60
CA ASP A 275 0.11 3.19 10.13
C ASP A 275 -1.05 2.56 10.95
N PRO A 276 -2.30 3.08 10.87
CA PRO A 276 -3.43 2.56 11.65
C PRO A 276 -3.77 1.08 11.39
N HIS A 277 -3.22 0.51 10.33
CA HIS A 277 -3.38 -0.89 9.96
C HIS A 277 -2.21 -1.77 10.44
N GLY A 278 -1.29 -1.19 11.23
CA GLY A 278 -0.15 -1.90 11.83
C GLY A 278 1.07 -2.02 10.92
N ASN A 279 1.05 -1.41 9.74
CA ASN A 279 2.12 -1.62 8.77
C ASN A 279 3.28 -0.65 8.97
N VAL A 280 4.50 -1.10 8.63
CA VAL A 280 5.72 -0.28 8.61
C VAL A 280 5.54 0.89 7.65
N GLN A 281 5.81 2.12 8.12
CA GLN A 281 5.78 3.30 7.27
C GLN A 281 7.05 3.36 6.42
N ASN A 282 6.98 2.87 5.18
CA ASN A 282 8.04 3.03 4.19
C ASN A 282 8.07 4.46 3.58
N ARG A 283 7.98 5.51 4.42
CA ARG A 283 7.88 6.91 3.97
C ARG A 283 9.19 7.68 4.13
N ASN A 284 9.91 7.83 3.01
CA ASN A 284 10.62 9.08 2.67
C ASN A 284 9.70 10.11 1.97
N ARG A 285 8.36 9.92 1.97
CA ARG A 285 7.41 10.76 1.22
C ARG A 285 7.25 12.21 1.71
N LYS A 286 7.77 12.60 2.88
CA LYS A 286 7.64 13.99 3.36
C LYS A 286 8.57 14.99 2.68
N ASN A 287 9.71 14.56 2.13
CA ASN A 287 10.70 15.49 1.55
C ASN A 287 10.50 15.80 0.05
N ALA A 288 9.56 15.14 -0.63
CA ALA A 288 9.34 15.33 -2.07
C ALA A 288 8.33 16.44 -2.41
N TYR A 289 7.55 16.93 -1.44
CA TYR A 289 6.49 17.93 -1.66
C TYR A 289 6.65 19.21 -0.83
N SER A 290 7.78 19.39 -0.14
CA SER A 290 8.09 20.61 0.61
C SER A 290 9.01 21.58 -0.13
N ASN A 291 9.49 21.23 -1.33
CA ASN A 291 10.23 22.10 -2.23
C ASN A 291 9.48 22.16 -3.57
N GLY A 292 8.44 22.98 -3.61
CA GLY A 292 7.65 23.31 -4.78
C GLY A 292 6.82 24.55 -4.49
#